data_AF-A0A2E2DAZ5-F1
#
_entry.id   AF-A0A2E2DAZ5-F1
#
_cell.length_a   1.000
_cell.length_b   1.000
_cell.length_c   1.000
_cell.angle_alpha   90.00
_cell.angle_beta   90.00
_cell.angle_gamma   90.00
#
_symmetry.space_group_name_H-M   'P 1'
#
loop_
_entity.id
_entity.type
_entity.pdbx_description
1 polymer ?
#
loop_
_entity_poly.entity_id
_entity_poly.type
_entity_poly.pdbx_seq_one_letter_code
_entity_poly.pdbx_strand_id
1 'polypeptide(L)'
;MRGVGRVKILTGMVMLELSNTTLVGKGLHREVHVHPDDSSKCVKVVVLRGEEETRREQAYYRFLQQRNIDWLSLPKFYGNEDTNMGSGAVFDLIRDEDGQVSKTLEFYLDNLASTSALVEPISQALIRLKQDLLEQNIITMTLKPKNMVLQQRNDGMRCLIIDNIGNSDIIPISSYVRFFGKRKIERKWEKFQRLLSKQFINQPSIQKIIKAI
;
A
#
# COMPACT_ATOMS: atom_id res chain seq x y z
N MET A 1 -13.39 16.37 -24.80
CA MET A 1 -14.35 16.12 -23.70
C MET A 1 -15.46 15.20 -24.20
N ARG A 2 -15.53 13.97 -23.68
CA ARG A 2 -16.75 13.15 -23.65
C ARG A 2 -16.83 12.61 -22.22
N GLY A 3 -18.01 12.70 -21.60
CA GLY A 3 -18.14 12.48 -20.16
C GLY A 3 -17.81 11.05 -19.76
N VAL A 4 -16.95 10.88 -18.75
CA VAL A 4 -16.97 9.69 -17.92
C VAL A 4 -18.27 9.77 -17.12
N GLY A 5 -19.19 8.85 -17.36
CA GLY A 5 -20.53 8.90 -16.81
C GLY A 5 -21.23 7.55 -16.98
N ARG A 6 -21.95 7.13 -15.93
CA ARG A 6 -22.57 5.82 -15.80
C ARG A 6 -23.47 5.47 -17.00
N VAL A 7 -23.31 4.27 -17.54
CA VAL A 7 -24.33 3.65 -18.40
C VAL A 7 -25.32 2.89 -17.51
N LYS A 8 -26.57 3.37 -17.46
CA LYS A 8 -27.67 2.74 -16.71
C LYS A 8 -28.44 1.78 -17.63
N ILE A 9 -28.02 0.51 -17.71
CA ILE A 9 -28.83 -0.64 -18.18
C ILE A 9 -28.32 -1.88 -17.41
N LEU A 10 -29.11 -2.73 -16.74
CA LEU A 10 -30.57 -2.80 -16.56
C LEU A 10 -30.95 -2.98 -15.06
N THR A 11 -30.34 -3.97 -14.41
CA THR A 11 -30.72 -4.62 -13.14
C THR A 11 -30.38 -3.84 -11.85
N GLY A 12 -30.43 -2.51 -11.87
CA GLY A 12 -30.25 -1.67 -10.67
C GLY A 12 -28.85 -1.63 -10.06
N MET A 13 -27.95 -2.54 -10.45
CA MET A 13 -26.54 -2.55 -10.04
C MET A 13 -25.77 -1.49 -10.83
N VAL A 14 -25.00 -0.64 -10.13
CA VAL A 14 -24.11 0.34 -10.75
C VAL A 14 -22.77 -0.34 -11.00
N MET A 15 -22.37 -0.42 -12.27
CA MET A 15 -21.05 -0.93 -12.68
C MET A 15 -20.10 0.25 -12.90
N LEU A 16 -18.87 0.15 -12.37
CA LEU A 16 -17.82 1.13 -12.62
C LEU A 16 -17.13 0.87 -13.96
N GLU A 17 -17.02 1.90 -14.79
CA GLU A 17 -16.26 1.86 -16.04
C GLU A 17 -14.80 2.25 -15.77
N LEU A 18 -13.90 1.26 -15.80
CA LEU A 18 -12.45 1.47 -15.74
C LEU A 18 -11.85 1.53 -17.15
N SER A 19 -10.75 2.26 -17.32
CA SER A 19 -10.07 2.38 -18.61
C SER A 19 -8.59 2.74 -18.46
N ASN A 20 -7.86 2.70 -19.57
CA ASN A 20 -6.45 3.11 -19.62
C ASN A 20 -6.21 4.56 -19.17
N THR A 21 -7.21 5.46 -19.25
CA THR A 21 -7.05 6.84 -18.78
C THR A 21 -7.14 6.98 -17.27
N THR A 22 -7.68 5.98 -16.57
CA THR A 22 -7.72 5.94 -15.10
C THR A 22 -6.61 5.09 -14.50
N LEU A 23 -5.78 4.41 -15.30
CA LEU A 23 -4.73 3.52 -14.82
C LEU A 23 -3.65 4.30 -14.02
N VAL A 24 -3.51 3.94 -12.74
CA VAL A 24 -2.48 4.44 -11.82
C VAL A 24 -1.23 3.56 -11.83
N GLY A 25 -1.42 2.23 -11.92
CA GLY A 25 -0.33 1.29 -11.91
C GLY A 25 -0.75 -0.12 -12.32
N LYS A 26 0.17 -0.85 -12.95
CA LYS A 26 -0.04 -2.22 -13.45
C LYS A 26 0.99 -3.16 -12.84
N GLY A 27 0.52 -4.13 -12.06
CA GLY A 27 1.30 -5.25 -11.59
C GLY A 27 1.17 -6.47 -12.51
N LEU A 28 1.73 -7.61 -12.09
CA LEU A 28 1.58 -8.88 -12.81
C LEU A 28 0.15 -9.44 -12.72
N HIS A 29 -0.47 -9.30 -11.55
CA HIS A 29 -1.76 -9.93 -11.23
C HIS A 29 -2.93 -8.94 -11.14
N ARG A 30 -2.64 -7.67 -10.88
CA ARG A 30 -3.63 -6.61 -10.62
C ARG A 30 -3.30 -5.32 -11.35
N GLU A 31 -4.35 -4.62 -11.77
CA GLU A 31 -4.30 -3.23 -12.20
C GLU A 31 -4.98 -2.34 -11.16
N VAL A 32 -4.48 -1.11 -11.00
CA VAL A 32 -4.98 -0.12 -10.05
C VAL A 32 -5.41 1.10 -10.84
N HIS A 33 -6.68 1.48 -10.72
CA HIS A 33 -7.27 2.62 -11.41
C HIS A 33 -7.74 3.68 -10.40
N VAL A 34 -7.74 4.96 -10.78
CA VAL A 34 -8.49 6.01 -10.07
C VAL A 34 -9.97 5.66 -10.13
N HIS A 35 -10.68 5.77 -9.01
CA HIS A 35 -12.12 5.53 -8.96
C HIS A 35 -12.86 6.62 -9.75
N PRO A 36 -13.76 6.27 -10.69
CA PRO A 36 -14.30 7.22 -11.66
C PRO A 36 -15.19 8.29 -11.01
N ASP A 37 -15.94 7.93 -9.96
CA ASP A 37 -16.81 8.85 -9.23
C ASP A 37 -16.11 9.52 -8.02
N ASP A 38 -14.85 9.19 -7.71
CA ASP A 38 -14.14 9.73 -6.52
C ASP A 38 -12.60 9.71 -6.70
N SER A 39 -12.01 10.88 -6.96
CA SER A 39 -10.57 11.00 -7.22
C SER A 39 -9.67 10.72 -6.00
N SER A 40 -10.24 10.62 -4.79
CA SER A 40 -9.55 10.23 -3.55
C SER A 40 -9.45 8.71 -3.35
N LYS A 41 -10.14 7.92 -4.18
CA LYS A 41 -10.14 6.45 -4.13
C LYS A 41 -9.49 5.82 -5.35
N CYS A 42 -9.03 4.58 -5.19
CA CYS A 42 -8.61 3.71 -6.28
C CYS A 42 -9.35 2.38 -6.24
N VAL A 43 -9.44 1.73 -7.40
CA VAL A 43 -10.02 0.40 -7.59
C VAL A 43 -8.92 -0.54 -8.04
N LYS A 44 -8.67 -1.60 -7.27
CA LYS A 44 -7.74 -2.68 -7.62
C LYS A 44 -8.52 -3.85 -8.25
N VAL A 45 -8.27 -4.16 -9.51
CA VAL A 45 -8.90 -5.28 -10.24
C VAL A 45 -7.89 -6.39 -10.51
N VAL A 46 -8.33 -7.65 -10.48
CA VAL A 46 -7.49 -8.81 -10.84
C VAL A 46 -7.53 -9.00 -12.35
N VAL A 47 -6.37 -8.91 -13.01
CA VAL A 47 -6.24 -9.08 -14.47
C VAL A 47 -5.62 -10.43 -14.86
N LEU A 48 -4.95 -11.10 -13.93
CA LEU A 48 -4.34 -12.41 -14.15
C LEU A 48 -4.13 -13.12 -12.81
N ARG A 49 -4.86 -14.22 -12.54
CA ARG A 49 -4.62 -15.21 -11.46
C ARG A 49 -4.12 -14.60 -10.14
N GLY A 50 -5.03 -14.15 -9.28
CA GLY A 50 -4.69 -13.48 -8.02
C GLY A 50 -5.81 -13.44 -6.99
N GLU A 51 -6.84 -14.26 -7.19
CA GLU A 51 -8.11 -14.23 -6.48
C GLU A 51 -7.95 -14.62 -5.01
N GLU A 52 -7.16 -15.68 -4.73
CA GLU A 52 -6.90 -16.08 -3.34
C GLU A 52 -6.05 -15.06 -2.58
N GLU A 53 -5.05 -14.46 -3.22
CA GLU A 53 -4.20 -13.44 -2.60
C GLU A 53 -5.04 -12.20 -2.25
N THR A 54 -5.85 -11.75 -3.21
CA THR A 54 -6.79 -10.64 -3.04
C THR A 54 -7.83 -10.95 -1.96
N ARG A 55 -8.35 -12.19 -1.90
CA ARG A 55 -9.25 -12.62 -0.82
C ARG A 55 -8.58 -12.64 0.56
N ARG A 56 -7.32 -13.08 0.66
CA ARG A 56 -6.53 -13.07 1.91
C ARG A 56 -6.25 -11.64 2.38
N GLU A 57 -5.84 -10.76 1.47
CA GLU A 57 -5.62 -9.33 1.75
C GLU A 57 -6.93 -8.69 2.26
N GLN A 58 -8.03 -8.80 1.52
CA GLN A 58 -9.33 -8.25 1.91
C GLN A 58 -9.84 -8.80 3.26
N ALA A 59 -9.67 -10.10 3.52
CA ALA A 59 -10.04 -10.69 4.82
C ALA A 59 -9.24 -10.06 5.97
N TYR A 60 -7.96 -9.75 5.75
CA TYR A 60 -7.14 -9.08 6.75
C TYR A 60 -7.52 -7.59 6.91
N TYR A 61 -7.84 -6.87 5.82
CA TYR A 61 -8.39 -5.52 5.93
C TYR A 61 -9.70 -5.48 6.74
N ARG A 62 -10.62 -6.43 6.53
CA ARG A 62 -11.84 -6.57 7.34
C ARG A 62 -11.55 -6.85 8.83
N PHE A 63 -10.53 -7.66 9.12
CA PHE A 63 -10.05 -7.86 10.49
C PHE A 63 -9.45 -6.58 11.11
N LEU A 64 -8.73 -5.76 10.34
CA LEU A 64 -8.23 -4.47 10.82
C LEU A 64 -9.35 -3.43 11.04
N GLN A 65 -10.40 -3.45 10.19
CA GLN A 65 -11.62 -2.65 10.41
C GLN A 65 -12.33 -3.04 11.71
N GLN A 66 -12.51 -4.33 11.98
CA GLN A 66 -13.08 -4.82 13.25
C GLN A 66 -12.24 -4.42 14.48
N ARG A 67 -10.93 -4.22 14.30
CA ARG A 67 -10.02 -3.74 15.35
C ARG A 67 -9.96 -2.22 15.49
N ASN A 68 -10.61 -1.47 14.60
CA ASN A 68 -10.65 -0.01 14.56
C ASN A 68 -9.26 0.65 14.70
N ILE A 69 -8.32 0.24 13.84
CA ILE A 69 -7.01 0.93 13.71
C ILE A 69 -7.20 2.36 13.16
N ASP A 70 -6.19 3.22 13.31
CA ASP A 70 -6.23 4.63 12.87
C ASP A 70 -6.08 4.85 11.35
N TRP A 71 -5.57 3.85 10.62
CA TRP A 71 -5.25 3.92 9.19
C TRP A 71 -4.14 4.91 8.83
N LEU A 72 -3.18 5.15 9.74
CA LEU A 72 -2.04 6.03 9.45
C LEU A 72 -1.05 5.41 8.45
N SER A 73 -0.77 4.11 8.56
CA SER A 73 0.18 3.39 7.71
C SER A 73 -0.43 2.58 6.56
N LEU A 74 -1.76 2.55 6.42
CA LEU A 74 -2.46 1.75 5.40
C LEU A 74 -3.57 2.57 4.72
N PRO A 75 -3.81 2.39 3.41
CA PRO A 75 -5.00 2.94 2.77
C PRO A 75 -6.25 2.26 3.36
N LYS A 76 -7.31 3.02 3.64
CA LYS A 76 -8.60 2.43 4.04
C LYS A 76 -9.15 1.56 2.92
N PHE A 77 -9.76 0.45 3.31
CA PHE A 77 -10.54 -0.42 2.42
C PHE A 77 -12.02 -0.06 2.54
N TYR A 78 -12.70 0.09 1.41
CA TYR A 78 -14.13 0.47 1.37
C TYR A 78 -15.06 -0.69 1.00
N GLY A 79 -14.50 -1.82 0.56
CA GLY A 79 -15.27 -2.98 0.09
C GLY A 79 -14.94 -3.31 -1.36
N ASN A 80 -15.82 -4.08 -2.00
CA ASN A 80 -15.72 -4.40 -3.41
C ASN A 80 -16.88 -3.73 -4.15
N GLU A 81 -16.61 -3.25 -5.36
CA GLU A 81 -17.61 -2.76 -6.31
C GLU A 81 -17.47 -3.52 -7.64
N ASP A 82 -18.57 -3.65 -8.38
CA ASP A 82 -18.56 -4.32 -9.68
C ASP A 82 -18.05 -3.37 -10.76
N THR A 83 -17.16 -3.88 -11.62
CA THR A 83 -16.53 -3.10 -12.69
C THR A 83 -16.65 -3.82 -14.03
N ASN A 84 -16.43 -3.09 -15.11
CA ASN A 84 -16.28 -3.65 -16.46
C ASN A 84 -15.10 -4.65 -16.60
N MET A 85 -14.22 -4.75 -15.60
CA MET A 85 -13.10 -5.70 -15.49
C MET A 85 -13.32 -6.76 -14.39
N GLY A 86 -14.55 -6.93 -13.89
CA GLY A 86 -14.91 -7.84 -12.79
C GLY A 86 -14.95 -7.16 -11.43
N SER A 87 -14.91 -7.92 -10.33
CA SER A 87 -14.97 -7.34 -8.97
C SER A 87 -13.70 -6.54 -8.65
N GLY A 88 -13.85 -5.26 -8.36
CA GLY A 88 -12.78 -4.34 -7.99
C GLY A 88 -12.77 -4.04 -6.50
N ALA A 89 -11.61 -4.12 -5.87
CA ALA A 89 -11.42 -3.80 -4.46
C ALA A 89 -11.12 -2.30 -4.29
N VAL A 90 -11.96 -1.57 -3.55
CA VAL A 90 -11.88 -0.11 -3.43
C VAL A 90 -11.06 0.31 -2.21
N PHE A 91 -10.06 1.17 -2.41
CA PHE A 91 -9.14 1.66 -1.38
C PHE A 91 -8.94 3.18 -1.47
N ASP A 92 -8.36 3.80 -0.44
CA ASP A 92 -7.79 5.15 -0.58
C ASP A 92 -6.74 5.19 -1.70
N LEU A 93 -6.74 6.25 -2.49
CA LEU A 93 -5.65 6.61 -3.41
C LEU A 93 -4.75 7.65 -2.73
N ILE A 94 -3.54 7.25 -2.39
CA ILE A 94 -2.60 8.13 -1.69
C ILE A 94 -2.07 9.17 -2.68
N ARG A 95 -2.29 10.45 -2.35
CA ARG A 95 -1.84 11.62 -3.10
C ARG A 95 -0.97 12.52 -2.24
N ASP A 96 0.04 13.11 -2.85
CA ASP A 96 0.83 14.19 -2.27
C ASP A 96 -0.02 15.47 -2.13
N GLU A 97 0.46 16.44 -1.36
CA GLU A 97 -0.23 17.73 -1.13
C GLU A 97 -0.53 18.51 -2.42
N ASP A 98 0.28 18.29 -3.48
CA ASP A 98 0.09 18.86 -4.82
C ASP A 98 -1.00 18.15 -5.65
N GLY A 99 -1.66 17.14 -5.08
CA GLY A 99 -2.69 16.33 -5.71
C GLY A 99 -2.18 15.21 -6.62
N GLN A 100 -0.87 15.09 -6.85
CA GLN A 100 -0.29 13.99 -7.63
C GLN A 100 -0.34 12.68 -6.85
N VAL A 101 -0.35 11.54 -7.54
CA VAL A 101 -0.29 10.24 -6.85
C VAL A 101 1.09 10.05 -6.22
N SER A 102 1.11 9.72 -4.93
CA SER A 102 2.35 9.56 -4.17
C SER A 102 3.21 8.43 -4.73
N LYS A 103 4.52 8.70 -4.86
CA LYS A 103 5.46 7.77 -5.48
C LYS A 103 5.88 6.66 -4.52
N THR A 104 6.31 5.52 -5.07
CA THR A 104 6.78 4.39 -4.27
C THR A 104 8.11 4.70 -3.57
N LEU A 105 8.38 4.02 -2.45
CA LEU A 105 9.71 4.07 -1.82
C LEU A 105 10.80 3.60 -2.80
N GLU A 106 10.50 2.65 -3.68
CA GLU A 106 11.41 2.21 -4.75
C GLU A 106 11.85 3.38 -5.64
N PHE A 107 10.89 4.21 -6.11
CA PHE A 107 11.19 5.40 -6.90
C PHE A 107 12.17 6.34 -6.19
N TYR A 108 11.95 6.63 -4.90
CA TYR A 108 12.82 7.54 -4.15
C TYR A 108 14.20 6.94 -3.88
N LEU A 109 14.31 5.64 -3.63
CA LEU A 109 15.59 4.96 -3.43
C LEU A 109 16.41 4.90 -4.74
N ASP A 110 15.76 4.57 -5.86
CA ASP A 110 16.44 4.54 -7.18
C ASP A 110 16.94 5.92 -7.62
N ASN A 111 16.30 7.01 -7.15
CA ASN A 111 16.64 8.40 -7.50
C ASN A 111 17.33 9.17 -6.33
N LEU A 112 17.83 8.47 -5.32
CA LEU A 112 18.28 9.10 -4.07
C LEU A 112 19.57 9.95 -4.23
N ALA A 113 20.39 9.65 -5.24
CA ALA A 113 21.59 10.43 -5.57
C ALA A 113 21.25 11.90 -5.89
N SER A 114 20.13 12.13 -6.58
CA SER A 114 19.63 13.47 -6.95
C SER A 114 18.76 14.11 -5.86
N THR A 115 18.45 13.39 -4.78
CA THR A 115 17.50 13.80 -3.73
C THR A 115 18.05 13.54 -2.33
N SER A 116 19.34 13.80 -2.12
CA SER A 116 20.05 13.56 -0.85
C SER A 116 19.42 14.24 0.38
N ALA A 117 18.72 15.37 0.18
CA ALA A 117 17.94 16.05 1.23
C ALA A 117 16.76 15.22 1.77
N LEU A 118 16.25 14.24 1.00
CA LEU A 118 15.15 13.35 1.40
C LEU A 118 15.59 12.18 2.28
N VAL A 119 16.90 11.95 2.47
CA VAL A 119 17.42 10.84 3.30
C VAL A 119 16.83 10.85 4.71
N GLU A 120 16.79 12.01 5.37
CA GLU A 120 16.26 12.14 6.73
C GLU A 120 14.71 12.05 6.77
N PRO A 121 13.95 12.78 5.93
CA PRO A 121 12.50 12.58 5.81
C PRO A 121 12.07 11.13 5.56
N ILE A 122 12.78 10.40 4.69
CA ILE A 122 12.49 8.98 4.39
C ILE A 122 12.79 8.10 5.61
N SER A 123 13.91 8.34 6.30
CA SER A 123 14.26 7.62 7.54
C SER A 123 13.18 7.81 8.60
N GLN A 124 12.75 9.05 8.86
CA GLN A 124 11.71 9.37 9.83
C GLN A 124 10.34 8.77 9.44
N ALA A 125 9.97 8.80 8.16
CA ALA A 125 8.74 8.18 7.66
C ALA A 125 8.74 6.65 7.87
N LEU A 126 9.89 6.00 7.70
CA LEU A 126 10.06 4.55 7.93
C LEU A 126 10.10 4.19 9.42
N ILE A 127 10.71 5.00 10.28
CA ILE A 127 10.67 4.82 11.75
C ILE A 127 9.22 4.89 12.24
N ARG A 128 8.47 5.92 11.82
CA ARG A 128 7.06 6.11 12.19
C ARG A 128 6.19 4.94 11.71
N LEU A 129 6.37 4.49 10.48
CA LEU A 129 5.72 3.28 9.97
C LEU A 129 6.02 2.06 10.85
N LYS A 130 7.29 1.82 11.20
CA LYS A 130 7.69 0.69 12.06
C LYS A 130 7.01 0.75 13.43
N GLN A 131 6.95 1.94 14.04
CA GLN A 131 6.28 2.19 15.32
C GLN A 131 4.79 1.85 15.24
N ASP A 132 4.09 2.42 14.25
CA ASP A 132 2.66 2.16 14.05
C ASP A 132 2.35 0.67 13.79
N LEU A 133 3.15 -0.01 12.95
CA LEU A 133 3.00 -1.45 12.73
C LEU A 133 3.08 -2.26 14.04
N LEU A 134 3.97 -1.86 14.96
CA LEU A 134 4.16 -2.52 16.26
C LEU A 134 3.03 -2.19 17.24
N GLU A 135 2.62 -0.92 17.33
CA GLU A 135 1.56 -0.42 18.21
C GLU A 135 0.19 -0.97 17.80
N GLN A 136 -0.15 -0.83 16.52
CA GLN A 136 -1.37 -1.35 15.91
C GLN A 136 -1.29 -2.86 15.58
N ASN A 137 -0.21 -3.57 15.92
CA ASN A 137 0.00 -5.00 15.63
C ASN A 137 -0.44 -5.40 14.20
N ILE A 138 0.08 -4.70 13.19
CA ILE A 138 -0.23 -4.89 11.77
C ILE A 138 0.79 -5.86 11.17
N ILE A 139 0.31 -7.03 10.74
CA ILE A 139 1.13 -8.11 10.19
C ILE A 139 1.20 -7.98 8.67
N THR A 140 2.41 -8.13 8.13
CA THR A 140 2.70 -8.04 6.69
C THR A 140 3.25 -9.37 6.14
N MET A 141 2.95 -9.65 4.87
CA MET A 141 3.47 -10.82 4.17
C MET A 141 4.93 -10.60 3.77
N THR A 142 5.23 -9.60 2.94
CA THR A 142 6.60 -9.21 2.59
C THR A 142 6.67 -7.70 2.34
N LEU A 143 7.48 -7.01 3.13
CA LEU A 143 7.84 -5.62 2.87
C LEU A 143 8.81 -5.54 1.68
N LYS A 144 8.49 -4.69 0.70
CA LYS A 144 9.33 -4.37 -0.46
C LYS A 144 9.14 -2.89 -0.81
N PRO A 145 10.18 -2.17 -1.28
CA PRO A 145 10.06 -0.73 -1.58
C PRO A 145 8.92 -0.38 -2.54
N LYS A 146 8.64 -1.23 -3.54
CA LYS A 146 7.52 -1.01 -4.49
C LYS A 146 6.12 -1.20 -3.92
N ASN A 147 5.99 -1.82 -2.75
CA ASN A 147 4.72 -2.03 -2.05
C ASN A 147 4.46 -0.92 -1.01
N MET A 148 5.32 0.09 -0.97
CA MET A 148 5.32 1.17 0.01
C MET A 148 5.30 2.50 -0.76
N VAL A 149 4.47 3.44 -0.34
CA VAL A 149 4.44 4.80 -0.91
C VAL A 149 4.94 5.80 0.12
N LEU A 150 5.57 6.87 -0.36
CA LEU A 150 5.97 8.01 0.43
C LEU A 150 5.12 9.20 0.00
N GLN A 151 4.19 9.57 0.87
CA GLN A 151 3.32 10.72 0.71
C GLN A 151 4.04 11.98 1.19
N GLN A 152 4.15 12.98 0.32
CA GLN A 152 4.60 14.32 0.68
C GLN A 152 3.40 15.14 1.18
N ARG A 153 3.51 15.71 2.39
CA ARG A 153 2.51 16.53 3.04
C ARG A 153 3.15 17.82 3.55
N ASN A 154 2.33 18.83 3.84
CA ASN A 154 2.78 20.08 4.47
C ASN A 154 3.51 19.88 5.81
N ASP A 155 3.19 18.81 6.55
CA ASP A 155 3.79 18.46 7.85
C ASP A 155 4.95 17.42 7.74
N GLY A 156 5.39 17.11 6.51
CA GLY A 156 6.51 16.23 6.23
C GLY A 156 6.14 15.00 5.41
N MET A 157 6.90 13.91 5.56
CA MET A 157 6.73 12.70 4.76
C MET A 157 6.07 11.58 5.59
N ARG A 158 5.09 10.89 5.00
CA ARG A 158 4.41 9.73 5.58
C ARG A 158 4.63 8.49 4.71
N CYS A 159 5.02 7.36 5.30
CA CYS A 159 5.13 6.10 4.58
C CYS A 159 3.90 5.22 4.84
N LEU A 160 3.30 4.67 3.77
CA LEU A 160 2.19 3.72 3.87
C LEU A 160 2.51 2.45 3.08
N ILE A 161 1.96 1.31 3.52
CA ILE A 161 2.02 0.05 2.79
C ILE A 161 0.73 -0.12 2.00
N ILE A 162 0.85 -0.32 0.68
CA ILE A 162 -0.29 -0.37 -0.24
C ILE A 162 -0.62 -1.80 -0.74
N ASP A 163 0.22 -2.79 -0.46
CA ASP A 163 0.06 -4.19 -0.91
C ASP A 163 0.91 -5.15 -0.03
N ASN A 164 0.67 -6.48 -0.10
CA ASN A 164 1.28 -7.54 0.71
C ASN A 164 0.98 -7.44 2.22
N ILE A 165 -0.22 -6.96 2.56
CA ILE A 165 -0.75 -6.94 3.93
C ILE A 165 -1.39 -8.28 4.31
N GLY A 166 -1.20 -8.69 5.56
CA GLY A 166 -1.86 -9.85 6.13
C GLY A 166 -0.94 -10.97 6.61
N ASN A 167 -1.58 -12.06 7.05
CA ASN A 167 -0.93 -13.18 7.71
C ASN A 167 -0.99 -14.46 6.88
N SER A 168 0.16 -15.10 6.67
CA SER A 168 0.30 -16.37 5.94
C SER A 168 0.24 -17.62 6.84
N ASP A 169 0.11 -17.47 8.16
CA ASP A 169 0.10 -18.59 9.10
C ASP A 169 -1.26 -19.31 9.06
N ILE A 170 -1.26 -20.65 9.06
CA ILE A 170 -2.49 -21.47 9.13
C ILE A 170 -3.30 -21.15 10.39
N ILE A 171 -2.62 -20.94 11.52
CA ILE A 171 -3.22 -20.43 12.76
C ILE A 171 -2.60 -19.04 13.02
N PRO A 172 -3.31 -17.93 12.78
CA PRO A 172 -2.76 -16.58 12.83
C PRO A 172 -2.64 -16.04 14.27
N ILE A 173 -2.03 -16.80 15.18
CA ILE A 173 -1.81 -16.42 16.60
C ILE A 173 -1.13 -15.05 16.70
N SER A 174 -0.19 -14.76 15.80
CA SER A 174 0.52 -13.48 15.69
C SER A 174 -0.39 -12.27 15.40
N SER A 175 -1.59 -12.48 14.86
CA SER A 175 -2.58 -11.41 14.64
C SER A 175 -3.39 -11.06 15.89
N TYR A 176 -3.55 -12.00 16.83
CA TYR A 176 -4.34 -11.83 18.06
C TYR A 176 -3.47 -11.57 19.30
N VAL A 177 -2.30 -12.22 19.40
CA VAL A 177 -1.41 -12.13 20.55
C VAL A 177 -0.25 -11.18 20.23
N ARG A 178 -0.30 -9.97 20.80
CA ARG A 178 0.68 -8.89 20.55
C ARG A 178 2.14 -9.32 20.71
N PHE A 179 2.48 -10.20 21.65
CA PHE A 179 3.85 -10.71 21.82
C PHE A 179 4.37 -11.44 20.57
N PHE A 180 3.59 -12.38 20.02
CA PHE A 180 3.96 -13.10 18.80
C PHE A 180 3.88 -12.21 17.55
N GLY A 181 2.94 -11.25 17.55
CA GLY A 181 2.82 -10.24 16.50
C GLY A 181 4.03 -9.32 16.42
N LYS A 182 4.43 -8.69 17.53
CA LYS A 182 5.65 -7.88 17.67
C LYS A 182 6.89 -8.60 17.14
N ARG A 183 7.17 -9.81 17.66
CA ARG A 183 8.31 -10.62 17.21
C ARG A 183 8.24 -10.98 15.72
N LYS A 184 7.03 -11.09 15.16
CA LYS A 184 6.84 -11.33 13.72
C LYS A 184 7.11 -10.07 12.90
N ILE A 185 6.65 -8.90 13.34
CA ILE A 185 6.88 -7.59 12.70
C ILE A 185 8.37 -7.27 12.68
N GLU A 186 9.06 -7.38 13.83
CA GLU A 186 10.51 -7.19 13.96
C GLU A 186 11.28 -8.06 12.95
N ARG A 187 11.00 -9.38 12.91
CA ARG A 187 11.60 -10.31 11.95
C ARG A 187 11.28 -9.96 10.47
N LYS A 188 10.14 -9.35 10.18
CA LYS A 188 9.80 -8.87 8.81
C LYS A 188 10.57 -7.60 8.48
N TRP A 189 10.78 -6.72 9.47
CA TRP A 189 11.59 -5.51 9.35
C TRP A 189 13.08 -5.82 9.13
N GLU A 190 13.66 -6.75 9.89
CA GLU A 190 15.02 -7.25 9.67
C GLU A 190 15.22 -7.85 8.27
N LYS A 191 14.17 -8.48 7.72
CA LYS A 191 14.20 -9.00 6.33
C LYS A 191 14.13 -7.87 5.32
N PHE A 192 13.37 -6.81 5.60
CA PHE A 192 13.31 -5.60 4.78
C PHE A 192 14.65 -4.85 4.77
N GLN A 193 15.27 -4.61 5.94
CA GLN A 193 16.60 -4.01 6.03
C GLN A 193 17.64 -4.81 5.25
N ARG A 194 17.67 -6.14 5.39
CA ARG A 194 18.55 -7.02 4.59
C ARG A 194 18.26 -7.00 3.09
N LEU A 195 17.01 -6.80 2.69
CA LEU A 195 16.65 -6.63 1.28
C LEU A 195 17.22 -5.32 0.74
N LEU A 196 17.03 -4.21 1.47
CA LEU A 196 17.61 -2.90 1.13
C LEU A 196 19.14 -2.96 1.04
N SER A 197 19.82 -3.53 2.05
CA SER A 197 21.29 -3.65 2.05
C SER A 197 21.83 -4.42 0.85
N LYS A 198 21.09 -5.43 0.35
CA LYS A 198 21.48 -6.22 -0.83
C LYS A 198 21.19 -5.50 -2.13
N GLN A 199 20.01 -4.90 -2.28
CA GLN A 199 19.60 -4.21 -3.51
C GLN A 199 20.39 -2.92 -3.73
N PHE A 200 20.80 -2.25 -2.66
CA PHE A 200 21.42 -0.92 -2.69
C PHE A 200 22.82 -0.87 -2.04
N ILE A 201 23.59 -1.96 -2.18
CA ILE A 201 24.91 -2.12 -1.55
C ILE A 201 25.88 -0.97 -1.90
N ASN A 202 25.83 -0.47 -3.14
CA ASN A 202 26.72 0.57 -3.66
C ASN A 202 26.19 2.00 -3.46
N GLN A 203 25.15 2.22 -2.64
CA GLN A 203 24.56 3.54 -2.41
C GLN A 203 24.73 4.03 -0.95
N PRO A 204 25.75 4.85 -0.64
CA PRO A 204 26.03 5.30 0.73
C PRO A 204 24.87 6.03 1.41
N SER A 205 24.06 6.79 0.65
CA SER A 205 22.87 7.48 1.17
C SER A 205 21.80 6.49 1.66
N ILE A 206 21.62 5.35 0.99
CA ILE A 206 20.67 4.31 1.43
C ILE A 206 21.21 3.58 2.66
N GLN A 207 22.53 3.41 2.78
CA GLN A 207 23.14 2.86 4.00
C GLN A 207 22.93 3.78 5.23
N LYS A 208 22.71 5.10 5.06
CA LYS A 208 22.28 5.98 6.16
C LYS A 208 20.84 5.66 6.59
N ILE A 209 19.92 5.50 5.63
CA ILE A 209 18.52 5.12 5.91
C ILE A 209 18.46 3.77 6.64
N ILE A 210 19.16 2.74 6.14
CA ILE A 210 19.16 1.39 6.74
C ILE A 210 19.67 1.42 8.20
N LYS A 211 20.64 2.29 8.52
CA LYS A 211 21.19 2.47 9.88
C LYS A 211 20.25 3.22 10.84
N ALA A 212 19.29 3.98 10.32
CA ALA A 212 18.35 4.75 11.13
C ALA A 212 17.08 3.98 11.51
N ILE A 213 16.73 2.92 10.75
CA ILE A 213 15.44 2.20 10.83
C ILE A 213 15.51 0.84 11.53
#